data_AF-A0A8S0USI5-F1
#
_entry.id   AF-A0A8S0USI5-F1
#
_cell.length_a   1.000
_cell.length_b   1.000
_cell.length_c   1.000
_cell.angle_alpha   90.00
_cell.angle_beta   90.00
_cell.angle_gamma   90.00
#
_symmetry.space_group_name_H-M   'P 1'
#
loop_
_entity.id
_entity.type
_entity.pdbx_description
1 polymer ?
#
loop_
_entity_poly.entity_id
_entity_poly.type
_entity_poly.pdbx_seq_one_letter_code
_entity_poly.pdbx_strand_id
1 'polypeptide(L)'
;MQIIGLTSSSGFISWFVISDSEGIDKITYPPHANHTHSVPEGIHAGIEMVMVPEKFIEFIDVLTLLVKEKFIPISRINDAVERILRVKFLLGLFENPMADVNLVNKLGSQAVQFKYSTMSRVNLEVRIIPKNQCLEIVMDKAASSDE
;
A
#
# COMPACT_ATOMS: atom_id res chain seq x y z
N MET A 1 -0.55 -4.66 6.25
CA MET A 1 -1.55 -4.13 5.29
C MET A 1 -1.09 -2.74 4.91
N GLN A 2 -0.69 -2.55 3.66
CA GLN A 2 -0.21 -1.24 3.19
C GLN A 2 -1.33 -0.60 2.39
N ILE A 3 -1.92 0.45 2.95
CA ILE A 3 -2.94 1.22 2.25
C ILE A 3 -2.19 2.17 1.31
N ILE A 4 -2.22 1.92 0.01
CA ILE A 4 -1.83 2.94 -0.98
C ILE A 4 -3.03 3.87 -1.13
N GLY A 5 -3.17 4.82 -0.22
CA GLY A 5 -4.27 5.79 -0.22
C GLY A 5 -3.74 7.18 0.10
N LEU A 6 -3.72 8.05 -0.91
CA LEU A 6 -3.54 9.49 -0.69
C LEU A 6 -4.91 10.15 -0.82
N THR A 7 -5.43 10.68 0.29
CA THR A 7 -6.65 11.49 0.27
C THR A 7 -6.30 12.88 -0.26
N SER A 8 -7.00 13.33 -1.30
CA SER A 8 -6.98 14.74 -1.74
C SER A 8 -8.21 15.44 -1.16
N SER A 9 -8.08 16.70 -0.77
CA SER A 9 -9.11 17.56 -0.18
C SER A 9 -10.33 17.84 -1.06
N SER A 10 -10.37 17.32 -2.29
CA SER A 10 -11.36 17.64 -3.33
C SER A 10 -12.20 16.46 -3.83
N GLY A 11 -12.10 15.28 -3.22
CA GLY A 11 -12.97 14.14 -3.57
C GLY A 11 -12.33 12.79 -3.28
N PHE A 12 -13.17 11.78 -3.03
CA PHE A 12 -12.74 10.42 -2.75
C PHE A 12 -12.21 9.78 -4.04
N ILE A 13 -10.89 9.81 -4.26
CA ILE A 13 -10.25 8.98 -5.28
C ILE A 13 -10.38 7.54 -4.78
N SER A 14 -11.04 6.68 -5.57
CA SER A 14 -11.15 5.26 -5.23
C SER A 14 -9.83 4.57 -5.52
N TRP A 15 -9.00 4.45 -4.48
CA TRP A 15 -7.76 3.67 -4.49
C TRP A 15 -8.03 2.16 -4.28
N PHE A 16 -6.97 1.35 -4.29
CA PHE A 16 -7.00 -0.08 -3.96
C PHE A 16 -6.02 -0.40 -2.81
N VAL A 17 -6.27 -1.48 -2.10
CA VAL A 17 -5.51 -1.98 -0.96
C VAL A 17 -4.58 -3.10 -1.43
N ILE A 18 -3.33 -3.02 -0.99
CA ILE A 18 -2.33 -4.07 -1.22
C ILE A 18 -1.93 -4.74 0.11
N SER A 19 -1.74 -6.06 0.08
CA SER A 19 -1.16 -6.75 1.23
C SER A 19 0.31 -6.39 1.40
N ASP A 20 0.80 -6.57 2.62
CA ASP A 20 2.25 -6.63 2.84
C ASP A 20 2.81 -7.95 2.26
N SER A 21 4.14 -8.08 2.19
CA SER A 21 4.84 -9.28 1.74
C SER A 21 4.43 -10.48 2.59
N GLU A 22 3.87 -11.50 1.92
CA GLU A 22 3.32 -12.72 2.54
C GLU A 22 2.27 -12.42 3.62
N GLY A 23 1.58 -11.27 3.51
CA GLY A 23 0.64 -10.82 4.52
C GLY A 23 -0.53 -11.79 4.71
N ILE A 24 -1.00 -12.41 3.62
CA ILE A 24 -2.06 -13.44 3.66
C ILE A 24 -1.56 -14.72 4.35
N ASP A 25 -0.32 -15.13 4.10
CA ASP A 25 0.22 -16.35 4.71
C ASP A 25 0.30 -16.27 6.23
N LYS A 26 0.51 -15.05 6.75
CA LYS A 26 0.61 -14.77 8.19
C LYS A 26 -0.75 -14.70 8.90
N ILE A 27 -1.87 -14.90 8.20
CA ILE A 27 -3.21 -15.00 8.82
C ILE A 27 -3.30 -16.25 9.71
N THR A 28 -2.60 -17.33 9.33
CA THR A 28 -2.60 -18.60 10.06
C THR A 28 -1.28 -18.81 10.81
N TYR A 29 -1.31 -19.63 11.87
CA TYR A 29 -0.10 -20.10 12.55
C TYR A 29 0.01 -21.63 12.51
N PRO A 30 1.13 -22.21 12.05
CA PRO A 30 2.28 -21.51 11.44
C PRO A 30 1.90 -20.76 10.14
N PRO A 31 2.71 -19.78 9.69
CA PRO A 31 2.43 -19.08 8.44
C PRO A 31 2.21 -20.06 7.30
N HIS A 32 1.25 -19.77 6.44
CA HIS A 32 0.89 -20.59 5.28
C HIS A 32 0.34 -21.99 5.62
N ALA A 33 0.00 -22.28 6.89
CA ALA A 33 -0.56 -23.57 7.30
C ALA A 33 -1.89 -23.90 6.62
N ASN A 34 -2.71 -22.88 6.30
CA ASN A 34 -3.99 -23.07 5.65
C ASN A 34 -4.26 -21.95 4.63
N HIS A 35 -3.60 -22.03 3.47
CA HIS A 35 -3.70 -21.01 2.44
C HIS A 35 -5.11 -20.90 1.83
N THR A 36 -5.85 -22.01 1.73
CA THR A 36 -7.26 -22.02 1.27
C THR A 36 -8.22 -21.31 2.22
N HIS A 37 -7.86 -21.16 3.51
CA HIS A 37 -8.57 -20.30 4.46
C HIS A 37 -8.07 -18.85 4.42
N SER A 38 -6.76 -18.64 4.35
CA SER A 38 -6.18 -17.28 4.37
C SER A 38 -6.57 -16.43 3.17
N VAL A 39 -6.62 -17.01 1.96
CA VAL A 39 -6.98 -16.30 0.73
C VAL A 39 -8.39 -15.67 0.78
N PRO A 40 -9.48 -16.42 1.05
CA PRO A 40 -10.82 -15.84 1.09
C PRO A 40 -10.96 -14.83 2.22
N GLU A 41 -10.35 -15.05 3.38
CA GLU A 41 -10.33 -14.08 4.48
C GLU A 41 -9.72 -12.74 4.03
N GLY A 42 -8.55 -12.77 3.39
CA GLY A 42 -7.91 -11.55 2.88
C GLY A 42 -8.75 -10.82 1.82
N ILE A 43 -9.30 -11.55 0.87
CA ILE A 43 -10.10 -10.98 -0.23
C ILE A 43 -11.43 -10.40 0.27
N HIS A 44 -12.10 -11.08 1.21
CA HIS A 44 -13.33 -10.59 1.85
C HIS A 44 -13.08 -9.40 2.77
N ALA A 45 -11.91 -9.32 3.41
CA ALA A 45 -11.49 -8.18 4.21
C ALA A 45 -11.21 -6.91 3.39
N GLY A 46 -11.24 -6.99 2.06
CA GLY A 46 -11.04 -5.84 1.19
C GLY A 46 -9.64 -5.71 0.61
N ILE A 47 -8.82 -6.77 0.62
CA ILE A 47 -7.53 -6.74 -0.09
C ILE A 47 -7.80 -6.95 -1.59
N GLU A 48 -7.41 -6.01 -2.43
CA GLU A 48 -7.55 -6.12 -3.89
C GLU A 48 -6.29 -6.66 -4.58
N MET A 49 -5.11 -6.38 -4.03
CA MET A 49 -3.83 -6.85 -4.57
C MET A 49 -3.03 -7.59 -3.49
N VAL A 50 -2.64 -8.83 -3.78
CA VAL A 50 -1.87 -9.65 -2.84
C VAL A 50 -0.41 -9.69 -3.27
N MET A 51 0.48 -9.29 -2.37
CA MET A 51 1.92 -9.34 -2.55
C MET A 51 2.44 -10.74 -2.21
N VAL A 52 2.55 -11.58 -3.24
CA VAL A 52 3.09 -12.94 -3.14
C VAL A 52 4.47 -12.96 -3.82
N PRO A 53 5.59 -12.92 -3.06
CA PRO A 53 6.92 -12.79 -3.64
C PRO A 53 7.38 -14.07 -4.37
N GLU A 54 7.01 -15.25 -3.87
CA GLU A 54 7.53 -16.52 -4.37
C GLU A 54 6.44 -17.46 -4.92
N LYS A 55 5.42 -17.77 -4.11
CA LYS A 55 4.41 -18.80 -4.41
C LYS A 55 3.22 -18.31 -5.23
N PHE A 56 3.45 -17.49 -6.24
CA PHE A 56 2.35 -16.84 -6.98
C PHE A 56 1.50 -17.84 -7.80
N ILE A 57 2.08 -18.94 -8.30
CA ILE A 57 1.34 -19.97 -9.04
C ILE A 57 0.31 -20.65 -8.13
N GLU A 58 0.75 -21.05 -6.92
CA GLU A 58 -0.14 -21.64 -5.92
C GLU A 58 -1.28 -20.69 -5.54
N PHE A 59 -0.96 -19.42 -5.32
CA PHE A 59 -1.98 -18.40 -5.03
C PHE A 59 -3.00 -18.28 -6.16
N ILE A 60 -2.57 -18.26 -7.42
CA ILE A 60 -3.47 -18.19 -8.59
C ILE A 60 -4.37 -19.41 -8.66
N ASP A 61 -3.82 -20.61 -8.45
CA ASP A 61 -4.57 -21.86 -8.48
C ASP A 61 -5.62 -21.91 -7.37
N VAL A 62 -5.24 -21.56 -6.13
CA VAL A 62 -6.13 -21.50 -4.97
C VAL A 62 -7.22 -20.45 -5.17
N LEU A 63 -6.88 -19.24 -5.59
CA LEU A 63 -7.87 -18.18 -5.85
C LEU A 63 -8.86 -18.60 -6.94
N THR A 64 -8.36 -19.19 -8.03
CA THR A 64 -9.19 -19.68 -9.13
C THR A 64 -10.14 -20.78 -8.67
N LEU A 65 -9.67 -21.71 -7.84
CA LEU A 65 -10.50 -22.75 -7.24
C LEU A 65 -11.59 -22.15 -6.37
N LEU A 66 -11.25 -21.21 -5.48
CA LEU A 66 -12.21 -20.58 -4.56
C LEU A 66 -13.31 -19.79 -5.29
N VAL A 67 -12.99 -19.19 -6.44
CA VAL A 67 -13.98 -18.52 -7.29
C VAL A 67 -14.89 -19.55 -7.99
N LYS A 68 -14.32 -20.65 -8.51
CA LYS A 68 -15.09 -21.74 -9.15
C LYS A 68 -16.05 -22.40 -8.16
N GLU A 69 -15.59 -22.66 -6.94
CA GLU A 69 -16.37 -23.23 -5.84
C GLU A 69 -17.29 -22.21 -5.16
N LYS A 70 -17.33 -20.95 -5.64
CA LYS A 70 -18.19 -19.86 -5.16
C LYS A 70 -17.93 -19.42 -3.71
N PHE A 71 -16.77 -19.76 -3.13
CA PHE A 71 -16.34 -19.19 -1.86
C PHE A 71 -16.01 -17.70 -1.99
N ILE A 72 -15.51 -17.28 -3.16
CA ILE A 72 -15.31 -15.87 -3.50
C ILE A 72 -16.20 -15.54 -4.70
N PRO A 73 -17.13 -14.59 -4.58
CA PRO A 73 -17.99 -14.24 -5.70
C PRO A 73 -17.18 -13.53 -6.80
N ILE A 74 -17.45 -13.82 -8.07
CA ILE A 74 -16.78 -13.17 -9.22
C ILE A 74 -16.92 -11.64 -9.18
N SER A 75 -18.00 -11.11 -8.60
CA SER A 75 -18.20 -9.68 -8.41
C SER A 75 -17.12 -9.05 -7.52
N ARG A 76 -16.58 -9.77 -6.53
CA ARG A 76 -15.48 -9.29 -5.68
C ARG A 76 -14.17 -9.18 -6.47
N ILE A 77 -13.93 -10.13 -7.38
CA ILE A 77 -12.79 -10.07 -8.31
C ILE A 77 -12.94 -8.91 -9.28
N ASN A 78 -14.14 -8.71 -9.83
CA ASN A 78 -14.42 -7.60 -10.75
C ASN A 78 -14.19 -6.23 -10.08
N ASP A 79 -14.66 -6.02 -8.85
CA ASP A 79 -14.41 -4.78 -8.09
C ASP A 79 -12.90 -4.56 -7.83
N ALA A 80 -12.17 -5.61 -7.44
CA ALA A 80 -10.73 -5.52 -7.23
C ALA A 80 -9.98 -5.14 -8.52
N VAL A 81 -10.31 -5.78 -9.64
CA VAL A 81 -9.70 -5.51 -10.95
C VAL A 81 -10.07 -4.11 -11.44
N GLU A 82 -11.32 -3.66 -11.27
CA GLU A 82 -11.75 -2.32 -11.65
C GLU A 82 -10.92 -1.23 -10.94
N ARG A 83 -10.70 -1.37 -9.63
CA ARG A 83 -9.90 -0.41 -8.84
C ARG A 83 -8.43 -0.39 -9.29
N ILE A 84 -7.84 -1.56 -9.54
CA ILE A 84 -6.46 -1.67 -10.03
C ILE A 84 -6.33 -1.01 -11.40
N LEU A 85 -7.24 -1.33 -12.33
CA LEU A 85 -7.22 -0.74 -13.67
C LEU A 85 -7.44 0.77 -13.63
N ARG A 86 -8.37 1.25 -12.79
CA ARG A 86 -8.61 2.69 -12.60
C ARG A 86 -7.34 3.43 -12.21
N VAL A 87 -6.59 2.91 -11.23
CA VAL A 87 -5.32 3.53 -10.82
C VAL A 87 -4.28 3.48 -11.94
N LYS A 88 -4.18 2.38 -12.68
CA LYS A 88 -3.26 2.29 -13.83
C LYS A 88 -3.58 3.32 -14.93
N PHE A 89 -4.85 3.55 -15.23
CA PHE A 89 -5.29 4.59 -16.16
C PHE A 89 -5.03 6.00 -15.62
N LEU A 90 -5.34 6.26 -14.36
CA LEU A 90 -5.08 7.58 -13.73
C LEU A 90 -3.59 7.93 -13.72
N LEU A 91 -2.70 6.95 -13.59
CA LEU A 91 -1.25 7.12 -13.62
C LEU A 91 -0.69 7.19 -15.06
N GLY A 92 -1.52 7.00 -16.09
CA GLY A 92 -1.07 6.99 -17.49
C GLY A 92 -0.13 5.83 -17.82
N LEU A 93 -0.21 4.72 -17.07
CA LEU A 93 0.69 3.56 -17.26
C LEU A 93 0.38 2.77 -18.54
N PHE A 94 -0.78 2.99 -19.16
CA PHE A 94 -1.10 2.40 -20.46
C PHE A 94 -0.46 3.19 -21.61
N GLU A 95 -0.38 4.52 -21.47
CA GLU A 95 0.24 5.41 -22.45
C GLU A 95 1.77 5.42 -22.33
N ASN A 96 2.28 5.43 -21.09
CA ASN A 96 3.71 5.43 -20.79
C ASN A 96 4.08 4.27 -19.87
N PRO A 97 4.16 3.03 -20.39
CA PRO A 97 4.41 1.83 -19.58
C PRO A 97 5.88 1.70 -19.15
N MET A 98 6.79 2.40 -19.81
CA MET A 98 8.23 2.29 -19.60
C MET A 98 8.76 3.45 -18.77
N ALA A 99 9.82 3.18 -18.00
CA ALA A 99 10.53 4.21 -17.28
C ALA A 99 11.22 5.19 -18.25
N ASP A 100 11.16 6.49 -17.95
CA ASP A 100 11.96 7.50 -18.64
C ASP A 100 13.41 7.43 -18.14
N VAL A 101 14.28 6.85 -18.96
CA VAL A 101 15.72 6.68 -18.69
C VAL A 101 16.45 8.01 -18.48
N ASN A 102 15.92 9.13 -18.99
CA ASN A 102 16.52 10.45 -18.79
C ASN A 102 16.36 10.95 -17.34
N LEU A 103 15.45 10.36 -16.57
CA LEU A 103 15.26 10.68 -15.15
C LEU A 103 16.33 10.06 -14.24
N VAL A 104 17.18 9.16 -14.74
CA VAL A 104 18.27 8.55 -13.96
C VAL A 104 19.20 9.60 -13.36
N ASN A 105 19.49 10.68 -14.09
CA ASN A 105 20.35 11.77 -13.63
C ASN A 105 19.71 12.61 -12.50
N LYS A 106 18.40 12.48 -12.25
CA LYS A 106 17.73 13.13 -11.12
C LYS A 106 17.91 12.35 -9.81
N LEU A 107 18.21 11.05 -9.89
CA LEU A 107 18.45 10.20 -8.73
C LEU A 107 19.67 10.71 -7.96
N GLY A 108 19.50 11.05 -6.68
CA GLY A 108 20.59 11.60 -5.86
C GLY A 108 21.05 13.01 -6.24
N SER A 109 20.35 13.71 -7.13
CA SER A 109 20.69 15.11 -7.47
C SER A 109 20.61 16.04 -6.26
N GLN A 110 21.37 17.14 -6.28
CA GLN A 110 21.43 18.07 -5.16
C GLN A 110 20.07 18.70 -4.81
N ALA A 111 19.20 18.88 -5.79
CA ALA A 111 17.81 19.31 -5.57
C ALA A 111 16.99 18.27 -4.79
N VAL A 112 17.17 16.97 -5.08
CA VAL A 112 16.53 15.89 -4.33
C VAL A 112 17.09 15.83 -2.90
N GLN A 113 18.41 15.89 -2.74
CA GLN A 113 19.06 15.91 -1.42
C GLN A 113 18.62 17.12 -0.57
N PHE A 114 18.51 18.31 -1.18
CA PHE A 114 18.02 19.51 -0.51
C PHE A 114 16.57 19.37 -0.03
N LYS A 115 15.72 18.74 -0.83
CA LYS A 115 14.33 18.48 -0.43
C LYS A 115 14.25 17.57 0.80
N TYR A 116 15.06 16.52 0.85
CA TYR A 116 15.15 15.64 2.02
C TYR A 116 15.80 16.32 3.23
N SER A 117 16.82 17.15 3.05
CA SER A 117 17.44 17.90 4.15
C SER A 117 16.50 18.95 4.75
N THR A 118 15.54 19.47 3.97
CA THR A 118 14.50 20.36 4.47
C THR A 118 13.37 19.58 5.14
N MET A 119 13.03 18.38 4.65
CA MET A 119 12.06 17.48 5.29
C MET A 119 12.57 16.89 6.61
N SER A 120 13.87 16.65 6.74
CA SER A 120 14.51 16.19 7.98
C SER A 120 14.69 17.29 9.03
N ARG A 121 14.20 18.52 8.76
CA ARG A 121 14.07 19.60 9.75
C ARG A 121 12.69 19.65 10.42
N VAL A 122 11.89 18.61 10.27
CA VAL A 122 10.79 18.33 11.21
C VAL A 122 11.41 17.58 12.39
N ASN A 123 11.80 18.30 13.44
CA ASN A 123 12.26 17.67 14.68
C ASN A 123 11.09 16.90 15.30
N LEU A 124 11.06 15.58 15.12
CA LEU A 124 10.27 14.69 15.95
C LEU A 124 10.99 14.55 17.29
N GLU A 125 10.73 15.44 18.23
CA GLU A 125 11.09 15.18 19.64
C GLU A 125 10.18 14.08 20.19
N VAL A 126 10.66 12.84 20.18
CA VAL A 126 9.99 11.73 20.86
C VAL A 126 10.24 11.86 22.36
N ARG A 127 9.34 12.55 23.07
CA ARG A 127 9.36 12.62 24.53
C ARG A 127 8.73 11.34 25.08
N ILE A 128 9.52 10.49 25.74
CA ILE A 128 9.00 9.31 26.43
C ILE A 128 8.20 9.78 27.65
N ILE A 129 6.88 9.64 27.61
CA ILE A 129 5.99 9.93 28.74
C ILE A 129 5.75 8.62 29.53
N PRO A 130 5.91 8.60 30.86
CA PRO A 130 5.69 7.40 31.66
C PRO A 130 4.23 6.92 31.59
N LYS A 131 4.07 5.58 31.66
CA LYS A 131 2.83 4.81 31.51
C LYS A 131 1.68 5.39 32.36
N ASN A 132 0.74 6.11 31.72
CA ASN A 132 -0.69 6.25 32.06
C ASN A 132 -1.38 7.48 31.41
N GLN A 133 -0.80 8.11 30.39
CA GLN A 133 -1.49 9.10 29.55
C GLN A 133 -1.45 8.70 28.08
N CYS A 134 -2.58 8.89 27.37
CA CYS A 134 -2.66 8.71 25.92
C CYS A 134 -1.64 9.62 25.22
N LEU A 135 -0.99 9.08 24.18
CA LEU A 135 -0.03 9.79 23.35
C LEU A 135 -0.70 11.03 22.73
N GLU A 136 -0.25 12.21 23.12
CA GLU A 136 -0.58 13.45 22.42
C GLU A 136 0.57 13.77 21.45
N ILE A 137 0.27 13.71 20.15
CA ILE A 137 1.21 14.13 19.12
C ILE A 137 1.11 15.64 19.01
N VAL A 138 2.04 16.37 19.64
CA VAL A 138 2.14 17.82 19.47
C VAL A 138 2.91 18.11 18.19
N MET A 139 2.22 18.65 17.18
CA MET A 139 2.84 19.13 15.94
C MET A 139 3.11 20.63 16.07
N ASP A 140 4.30 21.02 16.53
CA ASP A 140 4.70 22.43 16.44
C ASP A 140 5.23 22.73 15.03
N LYS A 141 4.60 23.68 14.34
CA LYS A 141 5.19 24.30 13.16
C LYS A 141 6.44 25.05 13.63
N ALA A 142 7.62 24.62 13.18
CA ALA A 142 8.80 25.45 13.27
C ALA A 142 8.49 26.78 12.57
N ALA A 143 8.51 27.88 13.32
CA ALA A 143 8.36 29.22 12.79
C ALA A 143 9.40 29.42 11.68
N SER A 144 8.93 29.84 10.51
CA SER A 144 9.79 30.43 9.49
C SER A 144 10.37 31.72 10.08
N SER A 145 11.63 31.68 10.49
CA SER A 145 12.42 32.91 10.61
C SER A 145 12.83 33.30 9.19
N ASP A 146 11.97 34.11 8.57
CA ASP A 146 12.40 35.01 7.50
C ASP A 146 13.29 36.10 8.12
N GLU A 147 14.37 36.44 7.39
CA GLU A 147 15.43 37.44 7.64
C GLU A 147 16.55 37.10 8.65
#